data_AF-A0A352JCE6-F1
#
_entry.id   AF-A0A352JCE6-F1
#
_cell.length_a   1.000
_cell.length_b   1.000
_cell.length_c   1.000
_cell.angle_alpha   90.00
_cell.angle_beta   90.00
_cell.angle_gamma   90.00
#
_symmetry.space_group_name_H-M   'P 1'
#
loop_
_entity.id
_entity.type
_entity.pdbx_description
1 polymer ?
#
loop_
_entity_poly.entity_id
_entity_poly.type
_entity_poly.pdbx_seq_one_letter_code
_entity_poly.pdbx_strand_id
1 'polypeptide(L)'
;RQFIENHTTGFAEFAEITQLYTPVFVARRCGISIKDLELAAKYWAESQRVLSIWSMGVNQSTQGTAKVQSIINLHLLTAQIGKEGAGPFSLTGQPNAMGGREAGGLAHLLPAYRSVINPNHRAELESLWKLPSGRISPQVGRTAWDMICGLENDEVDFLWIAA
;
A
#
# COMPACT_ATOMS: atom_id res chain seq x y z
N ARG A 1 -24.38 -0.35 -4.95
CA ARG A 1 -24.13 0.59 -6.06
C ARG A 1 -23.89 2.00 -5.55
N GLN A 2 -24.80 2.60 -4.78
CA GLN A 2 -24.64 3.95 -4.21
C GLN A 2 -23.29 4.22 -3.52
N PHE A 3 -22.76 3.28 -2.73
CA PHE A 3 -21.44 3.44 -2.12
C PHE A 3 -20.31 3.64 -3.15
N ILE A 4 -20.31 2.83 -4.21
CA ILE A 4 -19.31 2.88 -5.29
C ILE A 4 -19.38 4.24 -5.99
N GLU A 5 -20.58 4.68 -6.35
CA GLU A 5 -20.83 5.96 -7.04
C GLU A 5 -20.40 7.17 -6.19
N ASN A 6 -20.63 7.12 -4.87
CA ASN A 6 -20.37 8.25 -3.98
C ASN A 6 -18.94 8.30 -3.42
N HIS A 7 -18.25 7.16 -3.32
CA HIS A 7 -17.03 7.04 -2.52
C HIS A 7 -15.88 6.33 -3.23
N THR A 8 -16.01 6.02 -4.53
CA THR A 8 -14.96 5.40 -5.31
C THR A 8 -14.83 6.06 -6.68
N THR A 9 -13.71 5.81 -7.36
CA THR A 9 -13.47 6.21 -8.74
C THR A 9 -12.92 5.03 -9.53
N GLY A 10 -13.01 5.07 -10.87
CA GLY A 10 -12.45 4.03 -11.74
C GLY A 10 -13.20 2.69 -11.77
N PHE A 11 -14.47 2.66 -11.35
CA PHE A 11 -15.25 1.41 -11.29
C PHE A 11 -15.51 0.82 -12.68
N ALA A 12 -15.74 1.64 -13.71
CA ALA A 12 -16.04 1.16 -15.05
C ALA A 12 -14.85 0.39 -15.63
N GLU A 13 -13.66 0.99 -15.57
CA GLU A 13 -12.40 0.40 -16.01
C GLU A 13 -12.07 -0.86 -15.21
N PHE A 14 -12.28 -0.83 -13.89
CA PHE A 14 -12.11 -2.01 -13.04
C PHE A 14 -13.09 -3.14 -13.42
N ALA A 15 -14.35 -2.82 -13.69
CA ALA A 15 -15.37 -3.79 -14.08
C ALA A 15 -15.04 -4.46 -15.42
N GLU A 16 -14.49 -3.73 -16.38
CA GLU A 16 -13.99 -4.28 -17.65
C GLU A 16 -12.83 -5.26 -17.43
N ILE A 17 -11.84 -4.88 -16.62
CA ILE A 17 -10.68 -5.74 -16.32
C ILE A 17 -11.14 -7.05 -15.66
N THR A 18 -12.07 -6.97 -14.71
CA THR A 18 -12.56 -8.16 -13.99
C THR A 18 -13.28 -9.18 -14.89
N GLN A 19 -13.82 -8.76 -16.04
CA GLN A 19 -14.40 -9.72 -17.02
C GLN A 19 -13.36 -10.70 -17.56
N LEU A 20 -12.08 -10.32 -17.59
CA LEU A 20 -10.98 -11.19 -18.03
C LEU A 20 -10.67 -12.31 -17.03
N TYR A 21 -11.15 -12.20 -15.79
CA TYR A 21 -10.83 -13.11 -14.68
C TYR A 21 -12.03 -13.97 -14.31
N THR A 22 -12.51 -14.77 -15.26
CA THR A 22 -13.62 -15.72 -15.01
C THR A 22 -13.26 -16.74 -13.92
N PRO A 23 -14.24 -17.30 -13.18
CA PRO A 23 -13.96 -18.29 -12.13
C PRO A 23 -13.13 -19.48 -12.62
N VAL A 24 -13.41 -19.96 -13.85
CA VAL A 24 -12.66 -21.07 -14.47
C VAL A 24 -11.20 -20.69 -14.71
N PHE A 25 -10.96 -19.50 -15.27
CA PHE A 25 -9.60 -19.01 -15.54
C PHE A 25 -8.81 -18.85 -14.23
N VAL A 26 -9.40 -18.19 -13.23
CA VAL A 26 -8.76 -17.94 -11.94
C VAL A 26 -8.49 -19.25 -11.21
N ALA A 27 -9.46 -20.15 -11.12
CA ALA A 27 -9.31 -21.44 -10.46
C ALA A 27 -8.15 -22.26 -11.06
N ARG A 28 -8.09 -22.35 -12.40
CA ARG A 28 -6.99 -23.01 -13.11
C ARG A 28 -5.64 -22.32 -12.85
N ARG A 29 -5.59 -20.99 -12.92
CA ARG A 29 -4.35 -20.21 -12.76
C ARG A 29 -3.77 -20.32 -11.35
N CYS A 30 -4.65 -20.32 -10.35
CA CYS A 30 -4.29 -20.39 -8.93
C CYS A 30 -4.15 -21.82 -8.40
N GLY A 31 -4.55 -22.84 -9.17
CA GLY A 31 -4.50 -24.24 -8.73
C GLY A 31 -5.49 -24.55 -7.60
N ILE A 32 -6.67 -23.93 -7.63
CA ILE A 32 -7.76 -24.11 -6.65
C ILE A 32 -9.03 -24.65 -7.33
N SER A 33 -9.97 -25.18 -6.54
CA SER A 33 -11.26 -25.59 -7.09
C SER A 33 -12.18 -24.38 -7.33
N ILE A 34 -13.03 -24.45 -8.36
CA ILE A 34 -14.07 -23.42 -8.60
C ILE A 34 -15.01 -23.34 -7.39
N LYS A 35 -15.33 -24.48 -6.79
CA LYS A 35 -16.19 -24.58 -5.61
C LYS A 35 -15.65 -23.76 -4.44
N ASP A 36 -14.35 -23.86 -4.14
CA ASP A 36 -13.74 -23.11 -3.04
C ASP A 36 -13.66 -21.61 -3.34
N LEU A 37 -13.38 -21.25 -4.60
CA LEU A 37 -13.39 -19.86 -5.06
C LEU A 37 -14.77 -19.21 -4.88
N GLU A 38 -15.82 -19.87 -5.37
CA GLU A 38 -17.21 -19.40 -5.25
C GLU A 38 -17.68 -19.38 -3.80
N LEU A 39 -17.26 -20.36 -2.98
CA LEU A 39 -17.56 -20.39 -1.56
C LEU A 39 -16.95 -19.19 -0.82
N ALA A 40 -15.68 -18.86 -1.11
CA ALA A 40 -15.02 -17.69 -0.53
C ALA A 40 -15.72 -16.38 -0.96
N ALA A 41 -16.09 -16.26 -2.24
CA ALA A 41 -16.84 -15.10 -2.73
C ALA A 41 -18.22 -14.99 -2.07
N LYS A 42 -18.91 -16.11 -1.87
CA LYS A 42 -20.20 -16.17 -1.17
C LYS A 42 -20.07 -15.73 0.28
N TYR A 43 -19.08 -16.26 1.03
CA TYR A 43 -18.83 -15.84 2.40
C TYR A 43 -18.57 -14.34 2.51
N TRP A 44 -17.81 -13.77 1.57
CA TRP A 44 -17.61 -12.33 1.52
C TRP A 44 -18.91 -11.56 1.28
N ALA A 45 -19.67 -11.96 0.26
CA ALA A 45 -20.88 -11.26 -0.18
C ALA A 45 -22.01 -11.31 0.86
N GLU A 46 -22.14 -12.43 1.59
CA GLU A 46 -23.20 -12.62 2.59
C GLU A 46 -22.83 -12.08 3.99
N SER A 47 -21.55 -11.80 4.24
CA SER A 47 -21.10 -11.27 5.53
C SER A 47 -21.49 -9.81 5.74
N GLN A 48 -22.13 -9.51 6.87
CA GLN A 48 -22.48 -8.14 7.26
C GLN A 48 -21.25 -7.24 7.49
N ARG A 49 -20.15 -7.86 7.93
CA ARG A 49 -18.87 -7.24 8.25
C ARG A 49 -17.73 -8.16 7.81
N VAL A 50 -16.80 -7.62 7.02
CA VAL A 50 -15.61 -8.35 6.58
C VAL A 50 -14.37 -7.56 6.97
N LEU A 51 -13.52 -8.17 7.79
CA LEU A 51 -12.18 -7.73 8.09
C LEU A 51 -11.21 -8.64 7.34
N SER A 52 -10.47 -8.09 6.37
CA SER A 52 -9.34 -8.83 5.79
C SER A 52 -8.07 -8.48 6.54
N ILE A 53 -7.24 -9.49 6.76
CA ILE A 53 -5.99 -9.35 7.48
C ILE A 53 -4.90 -10.02 6.64
N TRP A 54 -3.82 -9.29 6.35
CA TRP A 54 -2.68 -9.85 5.60
C TRP A 54 -1.35 -9.41 6.21
N SER A 55 -0.27 -10.08 5.77
CA SER A 55 1.10 -9.77 6.18
C SER A 55 2.05 -10.09 5.02
N MET A 56 3.23 -10.64 5.31
CA MET A 56 4.34 -10.78 4.37
C MET A 56 4.04 -11.69 3.16
N GLY A 57 3.17 -12.70 3.30
CA GLY A 57 2.76 -13.54 2.15
C GLY A 57 2.08 -12.75 1.01
N VAL A 58 1.50 -11.59 1.32
CA VAL A 58 0.99 -10.65 0.32
C VAL A 58 2.03 -9.60 -0.02
N ASN A 59 2.69 -9.00 1.00
CA ASN A 59 3.55 -7.84 0.83
C ASN A 59 4.89 -8.16 0.13
N GLN A 60 5.53 -9.28 0.47
CA GLN A 60 6.85 -9.67 -0.04
C GLN A 60 6.70 -10.42 -1.37
N SER A 61 6.25 -9.68 -2.38
CA SER A 61 5.93 -10.17 -3.71
C SER A 61 6.26 -9.08 -4.72
N THR A 62 6.74 -9.45 -5.91
CA THR A 62 6.96 -8.50 -7.02
C THR A 62 5.68 -7.74 -7.40
N GLN A 63 4.52 -8.34 -7.09
CA GLN A 63 3.19 -7.75 -7.27
C GLN A 63 2.52 -7.34 -5.94
N GLY A 64 3.29 -7.06 -4.88
CA GLY A 64 2.76 -6.77 -3.54
C GLY A 64 1.75 -5.63 -3.53
N THR A 65 2.09 -4.50 -4.14
CA THR A 65 1.21 -3.33 -4.27
C THR A 65 -0.11 -3.68 -4.99
N ALA A 66 -0.03 -4.38 -6.12
CA ALA A 66 -1.21 -4.78 -6.89
C ALA A 66 -2.11 -5.77 -6.13
N LYS A 67 -1.52 -6.70 -5.37
CA LYS A 67 -2.28 -7.63 -4.52
C LYS A 67 -3.03 -6.89 -3.41
N VAL A 68 -2.34 -6.00 -2.69
CA VAL A 68 -2.96 -5.18 -1.64
C VAL A 68 -4.07 -4.29 -2.21
N GLN A 69 -3.82 -3.65 -3.35
CA GLN A 69 -4.83 -2.86 -4.05
C GLN A 69 -6.05 -3.71 -4.42
N SER A 70 -5.85 -4.95 -4.86
CA SER A 70 -6.95 -5.87 -5.19
C SER A 70 -7.81 -6.21 -3.97
N ILE A 71 -7.19 -6.42 -2.80
CA ILE A 71 -7.90 -6.61 -1.52
C ILE A 71 -8.71 -5.35 -1.17
N ILE A 72 -8.10 -4.17 -1.25
CA ILE A 72 -8.76 -2.89 -0.99
C ILE A 72 -9.93 -2.67 -1.95
N ASN A 73 -9.75 -2.95 -3.24
CA ASN A 73 -10.81 -2.85 -4.25
C ASN A 73 -12.00 -3.74 -3.91
N LEU A 74 -11.78 -4.96 -3.39
CA LEU A 74 -12.87 -5.83 -2.97
C LEU A 74 -13.63 -5.25 -1.76
N HIS A 75 -12.93 -4.64 -0.80
CA HIS A 75 -13.58 -3.90 0.30
C HIS A 75 -14.40 -2.71 -0.20
N LEU A 76 -13.86 -1.93 -1.14
CA LEU A 76 -14.57 -0.77 -1.73
C LEU A 76 -15.79 -1.22 -2.54
N LEU A 77 -15.64 -2.26 -3.35
CA LEU A 77 -16.71 -2.84 -4.18
C LEU A 77 -17.90 -3.31 -3.34
N THR A 78 -17.62 -3.82 -2.14
CA THR A 78 -18.61 -4.42 -1.25
C THR A 78 -18.97 -3.53 -0.06
N ALA A 79 -18.52 -2.27 -0.06
CA ALA A 79 -18.72 -1.31 1.04
C ALA A 79 -18.31 -1.89 2.42
N GLN A 80 -17.26 -2.71 2.46
CA GLN A 80 -16.67 -3.29 3.66
C GLN A 80 -15.57 -2.39 4.23
N ILE A 81 -15.84 -1.10 4.42
CA ILE A 81 -14.89 -0.10 4.94
C ILE A 81 -15.65 1.01 5.68
N GLY A 82 -14.98 1.72 6.60
CA GLY A 82 -15.56 2.87 7.31
C GLY A 82 -16.64 2.50 8.34
N LYS A 83 -16.70 1.23 8.75
CA LYS A 83 -17.65 0.70 9.73
C LYS A 83 -16.93 -0.27 10.66
N GLU A 84 -17.36 -0.30 11.92
CA GLU A 84 -16.78 -1.21 12.93
C GLU A 84 -16.83 -2.66 12.46
N GLY A 85 -15.71 -3.37 12.64
CA GLY A 85 -15.56 -4.76 12.24
C GLY A 85 -15.36 -4.99 10.73
N ALA A 86 -15.25 -3.95 9.90
CA ALA A 86 -14.96 -4.12 8.48
C ALA A 86 -13.85 -3.20 7.97
N GLY A 87 -12.94 -3.77 7.20
CA GLY A 87 -11.88 -3.03 6.55
C GLY A 87 -10.71 -3.87 6.10
N PRO A 88 -9.85 -3.32 5.24
CA PRO A 88 -8.57 -3.91 4.89
C PRO A 88 -7.53 -3.60 5.99
N PHE A 89 -7.03 -4.61 6.70
CA PHE A 89 -6.09 -4.45 7.81
C PHE A 89 -4.73 -5.12 7.53
N SER A 90 -3.72 -4.31 7.20
CA SER A 90 -2.34 -4.79 7.06
C SER A 90 -1.71 -5.02 8.43
N LEU A 91 -1.32 -6.26 8.74
CA LEU A 91 -0.50 -6.53 9.92
C LEU A 91 0.92 -6.02 9.70
N THR A 92 1.41 -5.29 10.71
CA THR A 92 2.79 -4.82 10.75
C THR A 92 3.58 -5.71 11.71
N GLY A 93 4.65 -6.32 11.24
CA GLY A 93 5.43 -7.28 12.03
C GLY A 93 6.35 -6.63 13.07
N GLN A 94 7.10 -5.59 12.67
CA GLN A 94 8.00 -4.88 13.59
C GLN A 94 7.20 -4.01 14.57
N PRO A 95 7.63 -3.92 15.85
CA PRO A 95 6.85 -3.26 16.90
C PRO A 95 6.60 -1.77 16.65
N ASN A 96 7.50 -1.11 15.92
CA ASN A 96 7.38 0.32 15.63
C ASN A 96 7.58 0.68 14.15
N ALA A 97 7.35 -0.25 13.22
CA ALA A 97 7.48 0.08 11.79
C ALA A 97 6.49 1.16 11.34
N MET A 98 5.31 1.24 11.96
CA MET A 98 4.37 2.34 11.68
C MET A 98 4.88 3.68 12.24
N GLY A 99 5.40 3.71 13.47
CA GLY A 99 5.97 4.94 14.03
C GLY A 99 7.21 5.42 13.27
N GLY A 100 8.04 4.51 12.75
CA GLY A 100 9.14 4.86 11.86
C GLY A 100 8.69 5.54 10.57
N ARG A 101 7.57 5.08 9.97
CA ARG A 101 6.98 5.73 8.79
C ARG A 101 6.41 7.11 9.13
N GLU A 102 5.67 7.19 10.23
CA GLU A 102 5.12 8.46 10.75
C GLU A 102 6.23 9.49 10.97
N ALA A 103 7.37 9.07 11.49
CA ALA A 103 8.52 9.93 11.72
C ALA A 103 9.28 10.35 10.44
N GLY A 104 8.87 9.86 9.27
CA GLY A 104 9.55 10.15 7.99
C GLY A 104 10.76 9.27 7.71
N GLY A 105 10.86 8.08 8.31
CA GLY A 105 11.99 7.17 8.16
C GLY A 105 12.08 6.43 6.81
N LEU A 106 11.43 6.92 5.76
CA LEU A 106 11.52 6.38 4.40
C LEU A 106 12.06 7.44 3.46
N ALA A 107 12.82 7.02 2.45
CA ALA A 107 13.58 7.91 1.55
C ALA A 107 12.75 8.98 0.79
N HIS A 108 11.44 8.77 0.66
CA HIS A 108 10.51 9.68 -0.02
C HIS A 108 9.61 10.46 0.94
N LEU A 109 9.71 10.20 2.26
CA LEU A 109 8.87 10.80 3.28
C LEU A 109 9.63 11.82 4.12
N LEU A 110 8.84 12.75 4.63
CA LEU A 110 9.11 13.68 5.70
C LEU A 110 8.11 13.36 6.83
N PRO A 111 8.35 13.83 8.07
CA PRO A 111 7.47 13.56 9.21
C PRO A 111 5.98 13.85 8.94
N ALA A 112 5.13 13.00 9.52
CA ALA A 112 3.67 12.95 9.37
C ALA A 112 3.20 12.72 7.92
N TYR A 113 3.79 11.71 7.26
CA TYR A 113 3.49 11.31 5.87
C TYR A 113 3.58 12.44 4.84
N ARG A 114 4.37 13.48 5.13
CA ARG A 114 4.67 14.52 4.16
C ARG A 114 5.54 13.92 3.06
N SER A 115 5.18 14.17 1.81
CA SER A 115 6.03 13.79 0.67
C SER A 115 7.20 14.76 0.48
N VAL A 116 8.41 14.22 0.29
CA VAL A 116 9.62 15.01 0.01
C VAL A 116 9.54 15.77 -1.30
N ILE A 117 8.75 15.33 -2.29
CA ILE A 117 8.64 16.01 -3.59
C ILE A 117 7.66 17.20 -3.57
N ASN A 118 6.83 17.31 -2.52
CA ASN A 118 5.91 18.44 -2.39
C ASN A 118 6.63 19.68 -1.81
N PRO A 119 6.69 20.80 -2.55
CA PRO A 119 7.37 22.02 -2.08
C PRO A 119 6.78 22.62 -0.82
N ASN A 120 5.45 22.56 -0.63
CA ASN A 120 4.79 23.10 0.55
C ASN A 120 5.17 22.30 1.80
N HIS A 121 5.23 20.97 1.68
CA HIS A 121 5.65 20.10 2.78
C HIS A 121 7.09 20.38 3.22
N ARG A 122 8.00 20.61 2.27
CA ARG A 122 9.39 20.99 2.57
C ARG A 122 9.45 22.36 3.26
N ALA A 123 8.77 23.36 2.70
CA ALA A 123 8.77 24.73 3.23
C ALA A 123 8.20 24.81 4.66
N GLU A 124 7.13 24.07 4.95
CA GLU A 124 6.56 23.95 6.30
C GLU A 124 7.62 23.44 7.30
N LEU A 125 8.31 22.35 6.97
CA LEU A 125 9.31 21.77 7.86
C LEU A 125 10.58 22.61 7.96
N GLU A 126 11.04 23.23 6.87
CA GLU A 126 12.15 24.16 6.90
C GLU A 126 11.86 25.32 7.86
N SER A 127 10.65 25.88 7.80
CA SER A 127 10.21 26.93 8.74
C SER A 127 10.17 26.43 10.19
N LEU A 128 9.53 25.28 10.44
CA LEU A 128 9.41 24.69 11.77
C LEU A 128 10.78 24.35 12.40
N TRP A 129 11.72 23.86 11.59
CA TRP A 129 13.08 23.51 12.03
C TRP A 129 14.08 24.66 11.92
N LYS A 130 13.64 25.85 11.49
CA LYS A 130 14.49 27.04 11.30
C LYS A 130 15.66 26.79 10.34
N LEU A 131 15.41 26.02 9.28
CA LEU A 131 16.35 25.78 8.19
C LEU A 131 16.22 26.88 7.13
N PRO A 132 17.30 27.20 6.39
CA PRO A 132 17.21 28.02 5.20
C PRO A 132 16.22 27.44 4.17
N SER A 133 15.55 28.31 3.43
CA SER A 133 14.65 27.90 2.34
C SER A 133 15.40 27.03 1.31
N GLY A 134 14.81 25.90 0.94
CA GLY A 134 15.38 24.95 -0.02
C GLY A 134 16.49 24.06 0.55
N ARG A 135 16.68 24.05 1.88
CA ARG A 135 17.66 23.17 2.54
C ARG A 135 17.28 21.70 2.45
N ILE A 136 15.98 21.37 2.46
CA ILE A 136 15.50 20.01 2.27
C ILE A 136 15.49 19.73 0.75
N SER A 137 16.22 18.69 0.33
CA SER A 137 16.28 18.30 -1.09
C SER A 137 14.89 17.97 -1.64
N PRO A 138 14.55 18.38 -2.87
CA PRO A 138 13.32 17.96 -3.53
C PRO A 138 13.40 16.53 -4.09
N GLN A 139 14.58 15.90 -4.07
CA GLN A 139 14.81 14.58 -4.65
C GLN A 139 14.47 13.48 -3.66
N VAL A 140 13.84 12.42 -4.15
CA VAL A 140 13.65 11.18 -3.38
C VAL A 140 15.01 10.56 -3.12
N GLY A 141 15.28 10.20 -1.86
CA GLY A 141 16.51 9.50 -1.50
C GLY A 141 16.55 8.08 -2.06
N ARG A 142 17.72 7.44 -1.96
CA ARG A 142 17.90 6.03 -2.36
C ARG A 142 17.04 5.11 -1.51
N THR A 143 16.43 4.09 -2.13
CA THR A 143 15.77 3.03 -1.38
C THR A 143 16.81 2.16 -0.66
N ALA A 144 16.36 1.28 0.25
CA ALA A 144 17.26 0.33 0.91
C ALA A 144 18.09 -0.50 -0.08
N TRP A 145 17.47 -0.93 -1.18
CA TRP A 145 18.17 -1.69 -2.22
C TRP A 145 19.13 -0.82 -3.03
N ASP A 146 18.70 0.39 -3.43
CA ASP A 146 19.56 1.31 -4.19
C ASP A 146 20.76 1.81 -3.39
N MET A 147 20.68 1.82 -2.05
CA MET A 147 21.83 2.08 -1.18
C MET A 147 22.84 0.94 -1.25
N ILE A 148 22.40 -0.32 -1.26
CA ILE A 148 23.29 -1.48 -1.40
C ILE A 148 23.94 -1.51 -2.79
N CYS A 149 23.15 -1.35 -3.87
CA CYS A 149 23.72 -1.25 -5.22
C CYS A 149 24.64 -0.03 -5.38
N GLY A 150 24.34 1.08 -4.70
CA GLY A 150 25.17 2.27 -4.68
C GLY A 150 26.53 2.04 -4.01
N LEU A 151 26.59 1.21 -2.96
CA LEU A 151 27.86 0.80 -2.34
C LEU A 151 28.71 -0.06 -3.30
N GLU A 152 28.08 -0.93 -4.09
CA GLU A 152 28.80 -1.78 -5.06
C GLU A 152 29.34 -0.99 -6.26
N ASN A 153 28.69 0.11 -6.62
CA ASN A 153 29.03 0.95 -7.78
C ASN A 153 29.77 2.25 -7.41
N ASP A 154 30.28 2.37 -6.18
CA ASP A 154 30.96 3.58 -5.66
C ASP A 154 30.11 4.88 -5.75
N GLU A 155 28.78 4.76 -5.74
CA GLU A 155 27.85 5.91 -5.70
C GLU A 155 27.43 6.30 -4.27
N VAL A 156 27.75 5.45 -3.29
CA VAL A 156 27.52 5.66 -1.87
C VAL A 156 28.82 5.36 -1.13
N ASP A 157 29.50 6.39 -0.63
CA ASP A 157 30.78 6.22 0.08
C ASP A 157 30.61 5.74 1.54
N PHE A 158 29.46 6.02 2.15
CA PHE A 158 29.23 5.79 3.58
C PHE A 158 27.78 5.36 3.85
N LEU A 159 27.61 4.25 4.57
CA LEU A 159 26.32 3.74 5.05
C LEU A 159 26.31 3.64 6.58
N TRP A 160 25.42 4.40 7.23
CA TRP A 160 25.16 4.29 8.67
C TRP A 160 23.99 3.34 8.90
N ILE A 161 24.24 2.22 9.61
CA ILE A 161 23.20 1.31 10.10
C ILE A 161 22.97 1.56 11.59
N ALA A 162 21.73 1.88 11.98
CA ALA A 162 21.29 1.97 13.37
C ALA A 162 20.35 0.81 13.65
N ALA A 163 20.69 -0.01 14.65
CA ALA A 163 19.96 -1.23 15.04
C ALA A 163 19.51 -1.16 16.50
#